data_AF-A0A536CY67-F1
#
_entry.id   AF-A0A536CY67-F1
#
_cell.length_a   1.000
_cell.length_b   1.000
_cell.length_c   1.000
_cell.angle_alpha   90.00
_cell.angle_beta   90.00
_cell.angle_gamma   90.00
#
_symmetry.space_group_name_H-M   'P 1'
#
loop_
_entity.id
_entity.type
_entity.pdbx_description
1 polymer ?
#
loop_
_entity_poly.entity_id
_entity_poly.type
_entity_poly.pdbx_seq_one_letter_code
_entity_poly.pdbx_strand_id
1 'polypeptide(L)'
;MTTLWDDGGVSSVERLQAIIESHATGEEEHMAGYRRLGKLSGDLVSAMLVDLVLEDEERHHALLRRMAARLGDDIEMTRSTSALPSTAPPTDTSATILALTREYAEDEHKGAGILRDLAKHASGLYGGVFSLLLETMARDSEKHERIMRFILQRLSDSRRRQPALAPSAV
;
A
#
# COMPACT_ATOMS: atom_id res chain seq x y z
N MET A 1 -30.35 -13.41 -14.32
CA MET A 1 -29.26 -13.14 -13.35
C MET A 1 -28.00 -13.62 -14.03
N THR A 2 -27.59 -12.84 -15.03
CA THR A 2 -26.84 -13.31 -16.20
C THR A 2 -25.46 -12.69 -16.16
N THR A 3 -24.46 -13.56 -16.04
CA THR A 3 -23.02 -13.40 -16.30
C THR A 3 -22.56 -12.03 -16.79
N LEU A 4 -22.09 -11.21 -15.84
CA LEU A 4 -21.28 -10.00 -16.07
C LEU A 4 -19.79 -10.36 -16.32
N TRP A 5 -19.53 -11.47 -17.02
CA TRP A 5 -18.20 -12.10 -17.12
C TRP A 5 -17.88 -12.64 -18.51
N ASP A 6 -18.64 -12.28 -19.54
CA ASP A 6 -18.29 -12.68 -20.90
C ASP A 6 -18.72 -11.59 -21.88
N ASP A 7 -17.76 -10.75 -22.28
CA ASP A 7 -17.86 -9.97 -23.50
C ASP A 7 -16.48 -9.91 -24.16
N GLY A 8 -16.47 -10.18 -25.47
CA GLY A 8 -15.30 -10.60 -26.22
C GLY A 8 -14.20 -9.56 -26.38
N GLY A 9 -12.96 -10.02 -26.31
CA GLY A 9 -11.80 -9.41 -26.97
C GLY A 9 -10.74 -8.78 -26.06
N VAL A 10 -11.11 -8.35 -24.85
CA VAL A 10 -10.16 -7.71 -23.91
C VAL A 10 -9.77 -8.71 -22.82
N SER A 11 -8.47 -8.93 -22.59
CA SER A 11 -7.96 -9.80 -21.54
C SER A 11 -8.32 -9.22 -20.15
N SER A 12 -8.44 -10.07 -19.13
CA SER A 12 -8.71 -9.59 -17.76
C SER A 12 -7.64 -8.63 -17.23
N VAL A 13 -6.42 -8.69 -17.78
CA VAL A 13 -5.30 -7.79 -17.45
C VAL A 13 -5.51 -6.42 -18.08
N GLU A 14 -5.95 -6.37 -19.34
CA GLU A 14 -6.25 -5.11 -20.05
C GLU A 14 -7.43 -4.36 -19.40
N ARG A 15 -8.48 -5.08 -18.98
CA ARG A 15 -9.58 -4.47 -18.22
C ARG A 15 -9.11 -3.88 -16.88
N LEU A 16 -8.26 -4.61 -16.16
CA LEU A 16 -7.71 -4.14 -14.89
C LEU A 16 -6.83 -2.90 -15.09
N GLN A 17 -5.98 -2.89 -16.13
CA GLN A 17 -5.18 -1.73 -16.48
C GLN A 17 -6.06 -0.51 -16.73
N ALA A 18 -7.08 -0.64 -17.58
CA ALA A 18 -7.97 0.46 -17.93
C ALA A 18 -8.69 1.05 -16.71
N ILE A 19 -9.13 0.20 -15.78
CA ILE A 19 -9.77 0.65 -14.53
C ILE A 19 -8.78 1.44 -13.66
N ILE A 20 -7.56 0.92 -13.47
CA ILE A 20 -6.53 1.56 -12.65
C ILE A 20 -6.09 2.89 -13.27
N GLU A 21 -5.90 2.92 -14.59
CA GLU A 21 -5.51 4.12 -15.32
C GLU A 21 -6.60 5.18 -15.25
N SER A 22 -7.87 4.80 -15.47
CA SER A 22 -9.00 5.72 -15.30
C SER A 22 -9.09 6.28 -13.89
N HIS A 23 -8.80 5.47 -12.86
CA HIS A 23 -8.81 5.94 -11.48
C HIS A 23 -7.66 6.91 -11.22
N ALA A 24 -6.44 6.57 -11.64
CA ALA A 24 -5.27 7.43 -11.50
C ALA A 24 -5.49 8.77 -12.20
N THR A 25 -6.00 8.79 -13.43
CA THR A 25 -6.28 10.06 -14.15
C THR A 25 -7.33 10.91 -13.43
N GLY A 26 -8.33 10.30 -12.79
CA GLY A 26 -9.37 11.04 -12.06
C GLY A 26 -8.91 11.64 -10.72
N GLU A 27 -7.80 11.18 -10.14
CA GLU A 27 -7.34 11.65 -8.82
C GLU A 27 -6.80 13.09 -8.83
N GLU A 28 -6.26 13.58 -9.96
CA GLU A 28 -5.72 14.94 -10.06
C GLU A 28 -6.78 16.01 -9.76
N GLU A 29 -8.02 15.78 -10.19
CA GLU A 29 -9.17 16.66 -9.92
C GLU A 29 -9.54 16.65 -8.42
N HIS A 30 -9.51 15.48 -7.78
CA HIS A 30 -9.78 15.35 -6.34
C HIS A 30 -8.72 16.08 -5.50
N MET A 31 -7.44 15.94 -5.85
CA MET A 31 -6.34 16.66 -5.17
C MET A 31 -6.50 18.19 -5.30
N ALA A 32 -6.93 18.69 -6.46
CA ALA A 32 -7.21 20.11 -6.63
C ALA A 32 -8.36 20.58 -5.71
N GLY A 33 -9.39 19.75 -5.55
CA GLY A 33 -10.50 19.97 -4.61
C GLY A 33 -10.02 20.09 -3.16
N TYR A 34 -9.19 19.16 -2.70
CA TYR A 34 -8.61 19.20 -1.34
C TYR A 34 -7.74 20.44 -1.12
N ARG A 35 -6.83 20.80 -2.04
CA ARG A 35 -6.03 22.03 -1.93
C ARG A 35 -6.91 23.28 -1.81
N ARG A 36 -8.02 23.33 -2.54
CA ARG A 36 -8.98 24.44 -2.45
C ARG A 36 -9.69 24.45 -1.10
N LEU A 37 -10.09 23.29 -0.58
CA LEU A 37 -10.70 23.16 0.75
C LEU A 37 -9.79 23.71 1.85
N GLY A 38 -8.51 23.30 1.87
CA GLY A 38 -7.55 23.78 2.87
C GLY A 38 -7.43 25.30 2.85
N LYS A 39 -7.27 25.90 1.67
CA LYS A 39 -7.17 27.36 1.48
C LYS A 39 -8.43 28.13 1.89
N LEU A 40 -9.62 27.57 1.64
CA LEU A 40 -10.89 28.23 1.94
C LEU A 40 -11.34 28.07 3.39
N SER A 41 -10.83 27.08 4.11
CA SER A 41 -11.25 26.79 5.48
C SER A 41 -10.98 27.96 6.45
N GLY A 42 -9.91 28.73 6.21
CA GLY A 42 -9.48 29.80 7.13
C GLY A 42 -9.00 29.30 8.50
N ASP A 43 -8.92 27.98 8.70
CA ASP A 43 -8.56 27.33 9.95
C ASP A 43 -7.27 26.51 9.78
N LEU A 44 -6.29 26.76 10.65
CA LEU A 44 -4.96 26.14 10.54
C LEU A 44 -5.00 24.64 10.78
N VAL A 45 -5.90 24.16 11.65
CA VAL A 45 -6.06 22.72 11.92
C VAL A 45 -6.63 22.01 10.69
N SER A 46 -7.67 22.58 10.10
CA SER A 46 -8.29 22.07 8.87
C SER A 46 -7.30 22.07 7.70
N ALA A 47 -6.51 23.13 7.54
CA ALA A 47 -5.45 23.19 6.52
C ALA A 47 -4.41 22.07 6.72
N MET A 48 -3.91 21.91 7.95
CA MET A 48 -2.95 20.84 8.29
C MET A 48 -3.52 19.44 8.02
N LEU A 49 -4.78 19.17 8.39
CA LEU A 49 -5.41 17.88 8.14
C LEU A 49 -5.64 17.61 6.64
N VAL A 50 -5.97 18.65 5.88
CA VAL A 50 -6.07 18.56 4.42
C VAL A 50 -4.71 18.27 3.78
N ASP A 51 -3.65 18.88 4.28
CA ASP A 51 -2.29 18.62 3.79
C ASP A 51 -1.90 17.15 4.06
N LEU A 52 -2.24 16.59 5.22
CA LEU A 52 -2.03 15.17 5.52
C LEU A 52 -2.74 14.25 4.51
N VAL A 53 -3.99 14.55 4.17
CA VAL A 53 -4.74 13.80 3.14
C VAL A 53 -4.05 13.92 1.78
N LEU A 54 -3.60 15.11 1.39
CA LEU A 54 -2.94 15.34 0.11
C LEU A 54 -1.63 14.55 -0.03
N GLU A 55 -0.84 14.45 1.04
CA GLU A 55 0.39 13.65 1.06
C GLU A 55 0.11 12.17 0.81
N ASP A 56 -0.95 11.64 1.40
CA ASP A 56 -1.38 10.25 1.19
C ASP A 56 -1.90 10.02 -0.23
N GLU A 57 -2.74 10.93 -0.75
CA GLU A 57 -3.28 10.83 -2.11
C GLU A 57 -2.18 10.92 -3.17
N GLU A 58 -1.17 11.77 -3.00
CA GLU A 58 -0.03 11.85 -3.92
C GLU A 58 0.74 10.52 -3.99
N ARG A 59 0.92 9.88 -2.83
CA ARG A 59 1.59 8.58 -2.74
C ARG A 59 0.75 7.47 -3.37
N HIS A 60 -0.56 7.44 -3.13
CA HIS A 60 -1.48 6.46 -3.70
C HIS A 60 -1.55 6.60 -5.22
N HIS A 61 -1.69 7.83 -5.71
CA HIS A 61 -1.70 8.15 -7.13
C HIS A 61 -0.43 7.67 -7.84
N ALA A 62 0.73 7.99 -7.27
CA ALA A 62 2.01 7.53 -7.79
C ALA A 62 2.08 5.99 -7.85
N LEU A 63 1.56 5.29 -6.84
CA LEU A 63 1.54 3.83 -6.82
C LEU A 63 0.61 3.25 -7.89
N LEU A 64 -0.60 3.80 -8.07
CA LEU A 64 -1.57 3.36 -9.08
C LEU A 64 -1.00 3.51 -10.49
N ARG A 65 -0.32 4.62 -10.79
CA ARG A 65 0.35 4.80 -12.10
C ARG A 65 1.41 3.74 -12.36
N ARG A 66 2.19 3.36 -11.34
CA ARG A 66 3.19 2.30 -11.46
C ARG A 66 2.56 0.93 -11.64
N MET A 67 1.39 0.69 -11.05
CA MET A 67 0.59 -0.52 -11.27
C MET A 67 0.07 -0.58 -12.71
N ALA A 68 -0.52 0.50 -13.23
CA ALA A 68 -0.97 0.59 -14.61
C ALA A 68 0.17 0.37 -15.60
N ALA A 69 1.32 1.03 -15.38
CA ALA A 69 2.52 0.85 -16.20
C ALA A 69 3.00 -0.60 -16.20
N ARG A 70 2.98 -1.29 -15.04
CA ARG A 70 3.36 -2.70 -14.95
C ARG A 70 2.44 -3.63 -15.73
N LEU A 71 1.13 -3.36 -15.72
CA LEU A 71 0.15 -4.13 -16.49
C LEU A 71 0.32 -3.88 -17.99
N GLY A 72 0.52 -2.63 -18.40
CA GLY A 72 0.81 -2.26 -19.79
C GLY A 72 2.09 -2.93 -20.31
N ASP A 73 3.18 -2.90 -19.53
CA ASP A 73 4.42 -3.61 -19.85
C ASP A 73 4.19 -5.11 -20.11
N ASP A 74 3.35 -5.76 -19.31
CA ASP A 74 3.06 -7.19 -19.44
C ASP A 74 2.18 -7.49 -20.68
N ILE A 75 1.30 -6.57 -21.10
CA ILE A 75 0.48 -6.67 -22.31
C ILE A 75 1.34 -6.45 -23.57
N GLU A 76 2.20 -5.43 -23.56
CA GLU A 76 3.05 -5.07 -24.70
C GLU A 76 4.34 -5.89 -24.77
N MET A 77 4.60 -6.74 -23.77
CA MET A 77 5.86 -7.48 -23.59
C MET A 77 7.09 -6.55 -23.53
N THR A 78 6.93 -5.37 -22.95
CA THR A 78 7.96 -4.34 -22.76
C THR A 78 8.42 -4.29 -21.30
N ARG A 79 9.39 -3.41 -21.00
CA ARG A 79 9.82 -3.12 -19.62
C ARG A 79 10.13 -1.64 -19.46
N SER A 80 9.40 -1.00 -18.56
CA SER A 80 9.59 0.39 -18.17
C SER A 80 10.30 0.53 -16.82
N THR A 81 11.12 1.56 -16.67
CA THR A 81 11.71 1.94 -15.37
C THR A 81 10.69 2.61 -14.43
N SER A 82 9.56 3.09 -14.97
CA SER A 82 8.47 3.67 -14.19
C SER A 82 7.48 2.63 -13.66
N ALA A 83 7.55 1.37 -14.09
CA ALA A 83 6.67 0.31 -13.62
C ALA A 83 7.01 -0.17 -12.20
N LEU A 84 6.12 -0.96 -11.59
CA LEU A 84 6.46 -1.73 -10.39
C LEU A 84 7.59 -2.73 -10.68
N PRO A 85 8.44 -3.04 -9.68
CA PRO A 85 9.47 -4.07 -9.83
C PRO A 85 8.90 -5.44 -10.18
N SER A 86 9.74 -6.31 -10.74
CA SER A 86 9.37 -7.70 -11.03
C SER A 86 8.82 -8.42 -9.80
N THR A 87 7.76 -9.19 -10.01
CA THR A 87 7.12 -10.03 -8.99
C THR A 87 7.80 -11.40 -8.85
N ALA A 88 8.90 -11.67 -9.54
CA ALA A 88 9.66 -12.92 -9.39
C ALA A 88 10.23 -13.06 -7.95
N PRO A 89 10.02 -14.20 -7.27
CA PRO A 89 10.47 -14.39 -5.90
C PRO A 89 11.99 -14.27 -5.78
N PRO A 90 12.54 -13.71 -4.68
CA PRO A 90 13.97 -13.65 -4.49
C PRO A 90 14.62 -15.04 -4.48
N THR A 91 15.83 -15.14 -5.00
CA THR A 91 16.53 -16.42 -5.20
C THR A 91 17.25 -16.90 -3.94
N ASP A 92 17.63 -15.99 -3.03
CA ASP A 92 18.24 -16.29 -1.73
C ASP A 92 17.48 -15.53 -0.62
N THR A 93 17.24 -16.16 0.52
CA THR A 93 16.53 -15.53 1.64
C THR A 93 17.08 -16.05 2.97
N SER A 94 17.78 -15.16 3.67
CA SER A 94 18.33 -15.44 5.00
C SER A 94 17.23 -15.61 6.06
N ALA A 95 17.47 -16.54 7.00
CA ALA A 95 16.64 -16.72 8.19
C ALA A 95 16.52 -15.44 9.03
N THR A 96 17.57 -14.61 9.05
CA THR A 96 17.60 -13.34 9.77
C THR A 96 16.58 -12.35 9.22
N ILE A 97 16.47 -12.22 7.90
CA ILE A 97 15.51 -11.30 7.26
C ILE A 97 14.08 -11.75 7.55
N LEU A 98 13.82 -13.07 7.54
CA LEU A 98 12.50 -13.62 7.89
C LEU A 98 12.13 -13.33 9.34
N ALA A 99 13.07 -13.48 10.27
CA ALA A 99 12.84 -13.15 11.68
C ALA A 99 12.54 -11.66 11.87
N LEU A 100 13.35 -10.79 11.28
CA LEU A 100 13.18 -9.34 11.35
C LEU A 100 11.86 -8.87 10.74
N THR A 101 11.48 -9.43 9.58
CA THR A 101 10.20 -9.08 8.92
C THR A 101 9.01 -9.48 9.78
N ARG A 102 9.09 -10.64 10.47
CA ARG A 102 8.05 -11.08 11.40
C ARG A 102 7.95 -10.16 12.61
N GLU A 103 9.09 -9.82 13.21
CA GLU A 103 9.16 -8.90 14.35
C GLU A 103 8.50 -7.56 14.03
N TYR A 104 8.85 -6.94 12.90
CA TYR A 104 8.21 -5.68 12.48
C TYR A 104 6.71 -5.83 12.20
N ALA A 105 6.25 -6.95 11.64
CA ALA A 105 4.81 -7.17 11.46
C ALA A 105 4.08 -7.24 12.81
N GLU A 106 4.68 -7.88 13.82
CA GLU A 106 4.13 -7.97 15.17
C GLU A 106 4.17 -6.63 15.90
N ASP A 107 5.21 -5.83 15.69
CA ASP A 107 5.34 -4.51 16.28
C ASP A 107 4.30 -3.53 15.72
N GLU A 108 4.07 -3.53 14.41
CA GLU A 108 2.99 -2.75 13.79
C GLU A 108 1.61 -3.15 14.32
N HIS A 109 1.38 -4.46 14.49
CA HIS A 109 0.14 -4.97 15.07
C HIS A 109 -0.10 -4.45 16.50
N LYS A 110 0.92 -4.55 17.36
CA LYS A 110 0.87 -4.06 18.74
C LYS A 110 0.72 -2.53 18.78
N GLY A 111 1.47 -1.84 17.93
CA GLY A 111 1.45 -0.38 17.77
C GLY A 111 0.05 0.13 17.44
N ALA A 112 -0.63 -0.50 16.49
CA ALA A 112 -2.01 -0.16 16.14
C ALA A 112 -2.97 -0.27 17.36
N GLY A 113 -2.82 -1.33 18.18
CA GLY A 113 -3.59 -1.49 19.41
C GLY A 113 -3.35 -0.37 20.42
N ILE A 114 -2.07 -0.05 20.68
CA ILE A 114 -1.67 1.02 21.60
C ILE A 114 -2.23 2.38 21.13
N LEU A 115 -2.10 2.69 19.84
CA LEU A 115 -2.57 3.95 19.27
C LEU A 115 -4.09 4.10 19.39
N ARG A 116 -4.86 3.04 19.16
CA ARG A 116 -6.32 3.06 19.37
C ARG A 116 -6.71 3.27 20.81
N ASP A 117 -6.01 2.63 21.73
CA ASP A 117 -6.26 2.81 23.15
C ASP A 117 -5.94 4.25 23.57
N LEU A 118 -4.83 4.83 23.08
CA LEU A 118 -4.53 6.25 23.29
C LEU A 118 -5.60 7.16 22.68
N ALA A 119 -6.09 6.86 21.47
CA ALA A 119 -7.12 7.65 20.82
C ALA A 119 -8.39 7.77 21.67
N LYS A 120 -8.84 6.66 22.28
CA LYS A 120 -10.01 6.66 23.20
C LYS A 120 -9.83 7.64 24.36
N HIS A 121 -8.64 7.67 24.96
CA HIS A 121 -8.32 8.57 26.07
C HIS A 121 -8.10 10.02 25.62
N ALA A 122 -7.76 10.25 24.35
CA ALA A 122 -7.52 11.58 23.79
C ALA A 122 -8.78 12.26 23.21
N SER A 123 -9.94 11.59 23.23
CA SER A 123 -11.19 12.08 22.62
C SER A 123 -11.65 13.47 23.09
N GLY A 124 -11.38 13.83 24.35
CA GLY A 124 -11.69 15.15 24.91
C GLY A 124 -10.57 16.19 24.76
N LEU A 125 -9.41 15.82 24.22
CA LEU A 125 -8.24 16.70 24.12
C LEU A 125 -8.19 17.38 22.75
N TYR A 126 -7.79 18.66 22.75
CA TYR A 126 -7.55 19.43 21.52
C TYR A 126 -8.69 19.37 20.50
N GLY A 127 -9.94 19.45 20.99
CA GLY A 127 -11.13 19.39 20.13
C GLY A 127 -11.33 18.06 19.40
N GLY A 128 -10.73 16.97 19.87
CA GLY A 128 -10.82 15.64 19.25
C GLY A 128 -9.79 15.37 18.14
N VAL A 129 -9.00 16.38 17.74
CA VAL A 129 -7.99 16.26 16.69
C VAL A 129 -6.94 15.20 17.03
N PHE A 130 -6.54 15.11 18.30
CA PHE A 130 -5.56 14.11 18.73
C PHE A 130 -6.10 12.69 18.60
N SER A 131 -7.36 12.48 18.99
CA SER A 131 -8.02 11.19 18.78
C SER A 131 -8.09 10.81 17.30
N LEU A 132 -8.37 11.78 16.41
CA LEU A 132 -8.39 11.56 14.97
C LEU A 132 -7.01 11.13 14.45
N LEU A 133 -5.97 11.90 14.77
CA LEU A 133 -4.61 11.61 14.31
C LEU A 133 -4.11 10.25 14.79
N LEU A 134 -4.35 9.91 16.07
CA LEU A 134 -3.97 8.62 16.64
C LEU A 134 -4.70 7.45 15.95
N GLU A 135 -5.99 7.62 15.62
CA GLU A 135 -6.74 6.59 14.89
C GLU A 135 -6.24 6.45 13.43
N THR A 136 -5.89 7.55 12.76
CA THR A 136 -5.27 7.52 11.42
C THR A 136 -3.93 6.78 11.46
N MET A 137 -3.06 7.09 12.42
CA MET A 137 -1.78 6.39 12.61
C MET A 137 -1.99 4.89 12.91
N ALA A 138 -3.03 4.54 13.68
CA ALA A 138 -3.35 3.14 13.94
C ALA A 138 -3.72 2.39 12.64
N ARG A 139 -4.48 3.04 11.74
CA ARG A 139 -4.80 2.47 10.42
C ARG A 139 -3.56 2.32 9.54
N ASP A 140 -2.62 3.26 9.63
CA ASP A 140 -1.34 3.14 8.93
C ASP A 140 -0.51 1.96 9.45
N SER A 141 -0.47 1.74 10.77
CA SER A 141 0.17 0.55 11.34
C SER A 141 -0.49 -0.75 10.85
N GLU A 142 -1.80 -0.80 10.70
CA GLU A 142 -2.46 -1.97 10.10
C GLU A 142 -2.11 -2.15 8.61
N LYS A 143 -2.00 -1.05 7.86
CA LYS A 143 -1.51 -1.06 6.48
C LYS A 143 -0.10 -1.62 6.42
N HIS A 144 0.79 -1.17 7.30
CA HIS A 144 2.17 -1.65 7.39
C HIS A 144 2.25 -3.11 7.80
N GLU A 145 1.48 -3.55 8.81
CA GLU A 145 1.40 -4.95 9.21
C GLU A 145 1.04 -5.84 8.00
N ARG A 146 0.00 -5.48 7.23
CA ARG A 146 -0.42 -6.24 6.05
C ARG A 146 0.70 -6.33 5.01
N ILE A 147 1.41 -5.22 4.76
CA ILE A 147 2.56 -5.19 3.85
C ILE A 147 3.68 -6.10 4.36
N MET A 148 4.03 -6.02 5.64
CA MET A 148 5.10 -6.84 6.24
C MET A 148 4.75 -8.33 6.23
N ARG A 149 3.49 -8.69 6.49
CA ARG A 149 3.02 -10.08 6.37
C ARG A 149 3.10 -10.59 4.92
N PHE A 150 2.77 -9.75 3.94
CA PHE A 150 2.92 -10.10 2.52
C PHE A 150 4.40 -10.32 2.15
N ILE A 151 5.30 -9.43 2.62
CA ILE A 151 6.75 -9.59 2.44
C ILE A 151 7.22 -10.90 3.08
N LEU A 152 6.81 -11.19 4.31
CA LEU A 152 7.18 -12.41 5.03
C LEU A 152 6.74 -13.67 4.26
N GLN A 153 5.51 -13.68 3.73
CA GLN A 153 5.00 -14.77 2.93
C GLN A 153 5.86 -14.99 1.68
N ARG A 154 6.13 -13.90 0.94
CA ARG A 154 6.94 -13.92 -0.27
C ARG A 154 8.36 -14.45 -0.03
N LEU A 155 9.01 -13.98 1.04
CA LEU A 155 10.34 -14.43 1.45
C LEU A 155 10.34 -15.90 1.90
N SER A 156 9.29 -16.33 2.59
CA SER A 156 9.15 -17.72 3.04
C SER A 156 8.97 -18.69 1.87
N ASP A 157 8.19 -18.29 0.85
CA ASP A 157 7.99 -19.07 -0.37
C ASP A 157 9.29 -19.25 -1.16
N SER A 158 10.12 -18.21 -1.26
CA SER A 158 11.46 -18.30 -1.83
C SER A 158 12.34 -19.33 -1.14
N ARG A 159 12.41 -19.28 0.19
CA ARG A 159 13.24 -20.19 0.97
C ARG A 159 12.77 -21.65 0.86
N ARG A 160 11.46 -21.89 0.76
CA ARG A 160 10.92 -23.25 0.53
C ARG A 160 11.32 -23.84 -0.83
N ARG A 161 11.51 -23.00 -1.84
CA ARG A 161 11.92 -23.41 -3.19
C ARG A 161 13.41 -23.68 -3.30
N GLN A 162 14.22 -23.29 -2.30
CA GLN A 162 15.62 -23.69 -2.21
C GLN A 162 15.71 -25.05 -1.52
N PRO A 163 16.16 -26.13 -2.20
CA PRO A 163 16.56 -27.34 -1.50
C PRO A 163 17.78 -27.03 -0.63
N ALA A 164 17.85 -27.64 0.56
CA ALA A 164 19.05 -27.58 1.38
C ALA A 164 20.22 -28.13 0.55
N LEU A 165 21.23 -27.29 0.30
CA LEU A 165 22.53 -27.78 -0.16
C LEU A 165 22.99 -28.83 0.86
N ALA A 166 23.00 -30.10 0.44
CA ALA A 166 23.55 -31.18 1.23
C ALA A 166 25.00 -30.81 1.60
N PRO A 167 25.44 -31.08 2.85
CA PRO A 167 26.84 -30.85 3.20
C PRO A 167 27.71 -31.68 2.26
N SER A 168 28.67 -31.01 1.62
CA SER A 168 29.68 -31.66 0.79
C SER A 168 30.34 -32.75 1.63
N ALA A 169 30.13 -34.01 1.24
CA ALA A 169 30.83 -35.13 1.84
C ALA A 169 32.33 -34.90 1.60
N VAL A 170 33.09 -34.87 2.69
CA VAL A 170 34.56 -34.92 2.73
C VAL A 170 34.98 -36.38 2.59
#